data_AF-P82464-F1
#
_entry.id   AF-P82464-F1
#
_cell.length_a   1.000
_cell.length_b   1.000
_cell.length_c   1.000
_cell.angle_alpha   90.00
_cell.angle_beta   90.00
_cell.angle_gamma   90.00
#
_symmetry.space_group_name_H-M   'P 1'
#
loop_
_entity.id
_entity.type
_entity.pdbx_description
1 polymer ?
#
loop_
_entity_poly.entity_id
_entity_poly.type
_entity_poly.pdbx_seq_one_letter_code
_entity_poly.pdbx_strand_id
1 'polypeptide(L)' 'TICYNHLTRTSETTEICPDSWYFCYKISLADGNDVRIKRGCTFTCPELRPTGIYVYCCRRDKCNQ' A
#
# COMPACT_ATOMS: atom_id res chain seq x y z
N THR A 1 2.19 14.06 -1.34
CA THR A 1 2.82 12.81 -0.89
C THR A 1 3.04 11.91 -2.07
N ILE A 2 4.18 11.23 -2.14
CA ILE A 2 4.50 10.23 -3.17
C ILE A 2 4.47 8.85 -2.51
N CYS A 3 3.77 7.89 -3.10
CA CYS A 3 3.69 6.52 -2.57
C CYS A 3 4.08 5.49 -3.63
N TYR A 4 4.57 4.33 -3.19
CA TYR A 4 4.63 3.18 -4.07
C TYR A 4 3.23 2.69 -4.39
N ASN A 5 3.00 2.26 -5.64
CA ASN A 5 1.72 1.71 -6.10
C ASN A 5 1.86 0.36 -6.85
N HIS A 6 3.09 -0.16 -6.95
CA HIS A 6 3.36 -1.46 -7.58
C HIS A 6 2.90 -2.63 -6.70
N LEU A 7 2.59 -3.75 -7.36
CA LEU A 7 2.33 -5.06 -6.74
C LEU A 7 3.64 -5.82 -6.49
N THR A 8 3.66 -6.83 -5.61
CA THR A 8 4.89 -7.57 -5.19
C THR A 8 5.82 -7.96 -6.35
N ARG A 9 5.28 -8.40 -7.48
CA ARG A 9 6.03 -8.99 -8.61
C ARG A 9 6.10 -8.09 -9.84
N THR A 10 5.68 -6.84 -9.71
CA THR A 10 5.78 -5.84 -10.78
C THR A 10 6.91 -4.88 -10.46
N SER A 11 7.50 -4.29 -11.50
CA SER A 11 8.52 -3.25 -11.34
C SER A 11 8.05 -2.14 -10.40
N GLU A 12 8.99 -1.60 -9.63
CA GLU A 12 8.72 -0.52 -8.70
C GLU A 12 8.20 0.71 -9.44
N THR A 13 6.98 1.12 -9.10
CA THR A 13 6.33 2.34 -9.60
C THR A 13 5.79 3.15 -8.44
N THR A 14 5.71 4.47 -8.66
CA THR A 14 5.20 5.44 -7.69
C THR A 14 4.08 6.28 -8.29
N GLU A 15 3.21 6.79 -7.43
CA GLU A 15 2.18 7.78 -7.77
C GLU A 15 2.28 9.00 -6.86
N ILE A 16 1.89 10.16 -7.39
CA ILE A 16 1.63 11.35 -6.58
C ILE A 16 0.20 11.24 -6.08
N CYS A 17 0.02 11.27 -4.76
CA CYS A 17 -1.30 11.15 -4.16
C CYS A 17 -2.17 12.38 -4.46
N PRO A 18 -3.49 12.18 -4.63
CA PRO A 18 -4.44 13.28 -4.73
C PRO A 18 -4.35 14.23 -3.53
N ASP A 19 -4.80 15.46 -3.71
CA ASP A 19 -4.95 16.38 -2.60
C ASP A 19 -5.85 15.77 -1.52
N SER A 20 -5.48 15.98 -0.27
CA SER A 20 -6.07 15.36 0.93
C SER A 20 -5.66 13.91 1.22
N TRP A 21 -5.00 13.18 0.30
CA TRP A 21 -4.57 11.80 0.54
C TRP A 21 -3.19 11.78 1.20
N TYR A 22 -3.17 11.92 2.53
CA TYR A 22 -1.94 12.10 3.30
C TYR A 22 -1.19 10.82 3.66
N PHE A 23 -1.76 9.65 3.37
CA PHE A 23 -1.18 8.37 3.75
C PHE A 23 -0.79 7.52 2.54
N CYS A 24 0.35 6.86 2.66
CA CYS A 24 0.70 5.70 1.86
C CYS A 24 0.28 4.44 2.62
N TYR A 25 -0.34 3.48 1.92
CA TYR A 25 -0.66 2.18 2.48
C TYR A 25 0.17 1.06 1.84
N LYS A 26 0.36 -0.02 2.61
CA LYS A 26 0.86 -1.32 2.18
C LYS A 26 -0.01 -2.40 2.82
N ILE A 27 -0.64 -3.23 2.00
CA ILE A 27 -1.47 -4.35 2.44
C ILE A 27 -0.83 -5.64 1.96
N SER A 28 -0.57 -6.57 2.87
CA SER A 28 -0.20 -7.95 2.55
C SER A 28 -1.46 -8.81 2.54
N LEU A 29 -1.71 -9.50 1.44
CA LEU A 29 -2.83 -10.39 1.19
C LEU A 29 -2.30 -11.81 1.05
N ALA A 30 -3.01 -12.79 1.63
CA ALA A 30 -2.73 -14.19 1.35
C ALA A 30 -3.14 -14.52 -0.09
N ASP A 31 -2.24 -15.13 -0.87
CA ASP A 31 -2.49 -15.58 -2.24
C ASP A 31 -1.97 -17.02 -2.40
N GLY A 32 -2.79 -17.98 -1.95
CA GLY A 32 -2.39 -19.38 -1.84
C GLY A 32 -1.24 -19.57 -0.83
N ASN A 33 -0.12 -20.11 -1.29
CA ASN A 33 1.11 -20.28 -0.49
C ASN A 33 2.05 -19.05 -0.57
N ASP A 34 1.60 -17.95 -1.16
CA ASP A 34 2.39 -16.75 -1.34
C ASP A 34 1.71 -15.51 -0.73
N VAL A 35 2.45 -14.40 -0.67
CA VAL A 35 1.98 -13.12 -0.15
C VAL A 35 1.96 -12.09 -1.27
N ARG A 36 0.75 -11.60 -1.57
CA ARG A 36 0.55 -10.49 -2.51
C ARG A 36 0.49 -9.18 -1.77
N ILE A 37 1.33 -8.23 -2.16
CA ILE A 37 1.46 -6.92 -1.56
C ILE A 37 0.82 -5.92 -2.50
N LYS A 38 -0.15 -5.17 -1.97
CA LYS A 38 -0.80 -4.04 -2.63
C LYS A 38 -0.37 -2.76 -1.94
N ARG A 39 -0.04 -1.75 -2.74
CA ARG A 39 0.41 -0.44 -2.26
C ARG A 39 -0.37 0.67 -2.95
N GLY A 40 -0.41 1.84 -2.34
CA GLY A 40 -0.90 3.06 -2.97
C GLY A 40 -1.13 4.18 -1.98
N CYS A 41 -1.78 5.23 -2.46
CA CYS A 41 -2.25 6.34 -1.65
C CYS A 41 -3.59 6.02 -0.97
N THR A 42 -3.88 6.67 0.15
CA THR A 42 -5.19 6.62 0.78
C THR A 42 -5.49 7.88 1.62
N PHE A 43 -6.77 8.23 1.73
CA PHE A 43 -7.25 9.26 2.64
C PHE A 43 -7.26 8.77 4.10
N THR A 44 -7.67 7.53 4.34
CA THR A 44 -7.67 6.86 5.65
C THR A 44 -6.90 5.55 5.60
N CYS A 45 -6.27 5.15 6.71
CA CYS A 45 -5.59 3.85 6.72
C CYS A 45 -6.63 2.73 6.52
N PRO A 46 -6.45 1.82 5.55
CA PRO A 46 -7.41 0.75 5.29
C PRO A 46 -7.52 -0.18 6.50
N GLU A 47 -8.70 -0.72 6.73
CA GLU A 47 -8.87 -1.76 7.74
C GLU A 47 -8.37 -3.12 7.22
N LEU A 48 -7.93 -3.97 8.15
CA LEU A 48 -7.51 -5.32 7.86
C LEU A 48 -8.73 -6.15 7.41
N ARG A 49 -8.81 -6.48 6.12
CA ARG A 49 -9.86 -7.37 5.61
C ARG A 49 -9.62 -8.82 6.04
N PRO A 50 -10.62 -9.72 6.00
CA PRO A 50 -10.47 -11.11 6.46
C PRO A 50 -9.36 -11.90 5.75
N THR A 51 -9.07 -11.56 4.49
CA THR A 51 -7.99 -12.17 3.69
C THR A 51 -6.65 -11.42 3.78
N GLY A 52 -6.63 -10.31 4.53
CA GLY A 52 -5.44 -9.50 4.76
C GLY A 52 -4.62 -10.05 5.91
N ILE A 53 -3.33 -10.23 5.68
CA ILE A 53 -2.36 -10.65 6.70
C ILE A 53 -1.92 -9.43 7.53
N TYR A 54 -1.68 -8.30 6.85
CA TYR A 54 -1.10 -7.12 7.46
C TYR A 54 -1.49 -5.86 6.70
N VAL A 55 -1.76 -4.78 7.44
CA VAL A 55 -1.93 -3.43 6.88
C VAL A 55 -0.97 -2.47 7.58
N TYR A 56 -0.24 -1.70 6.79
CA TYR A 56 0.66 -0.65 7.25
C TYR A 56 0.32 0.65 6.55
N CYS A 57 0.33 1.74 7.32
CA CYS A 57 0.15 3.09 6.82
C CYS A 57 1.19 4.04 7.40
N CYS A 58 1.59 5.00 6.57
CA CYS A 58 2.61 5.99 6.92
C CYS A 58 2.39 7.27 6.11
N ARG A 59 2.99 8.39 6.53
CA ARG A 59 2.73 9.74 5.97
C ARG A 59 3.91 10.36 5.21
N ARG A 60 5.04 9.66 5.10
CA ARG A 60 6.25 10.17 4.43
C ARG A 60 6.29 9.70 2.98
N ASP A 61 7.00 10.43 2.13
CA ASP A 61 7.17 9.99 0.74
C ASP A 61 7.87 8.63 0.69
N LYS A 62 7.34 7.73 -0.15
CA LYS A 62 7.83 6.37 -0.42
C LYS A 62 7.99 5.50 0.84
N CYS A 63 7.24 5.80 1.90
CA CYS A 63 7.37 5.09 3.18
C CYS A 63 6.75 3.70 3.19
N ASN A 64 5.92 3.36 2.20
CA ASN A 64 5.18 2.10 2.09
C ASN A 64 5.92 1.02 1.29
N GLN A 65 7.24 0.98 1.38
CA GLN A 65 8.08 -0.01 0.72
C GLN A 65 7.71 -1.44 1.14
#